data_AF-A0A9J6FPY2-F1
#
_entry.id   AF-A0A9J6FPY2-F1
#
_cell.length_a   1.000
_cell.length_b   1.000
_cell.length_c   1.000
_cell.angle_alpha   90.00
_cell.angle_beta   90.00
_cell.angle_gamma   90.00
#
_symmetry.space_group_name_H-M   'P 1'
#
loop_
_entity.id
_entity.type
_entity.pdbx_description
1 polymer ?
#
loop_
_entity_poly.entity_id
_entity_poly.type
_entity_poly.pdbx_seq_one_letter_code
_entity_poly.pdbx_strand_id
1 'polypeptide(L)'
;MLVHILLYSDELGIANPLGAARGKHTLFVVYYSILNIHPKYRSQLRLLHIAIIAKYPDVKKHGLPATLRPLLQELSELQSNGITISVNGKDVCLKVSVLACAGDNLSMNRLGGFTCSFSRGSVCRFCMAQSSQLPTLTREGLCQVRTKELHQSHLTAVELNPALYKRLYGVNAPSSMSCLGNFDPTSQLPPDIMHDLFEGAFPFVVQHTVMGLLQDGILSESDLDKIATFQYGCNDRKNRPSELTVSLLKDKGVVTGTATQKWCLFRLLPQIFPSGVPEGNLKWEVYLLLREVADIILAYEMPADALAYLETKIQEFIRTFVECYPNQRLIPKLHYLIHYPRMISFFGPLTQVWCMRFEAKHQYLKNVATKVKNFRNISKTLAERHQLLQSYEFSELVFDEAPTMTGLKPAERSQMPACVLDALPRGKVWQAKSATVHHNTYVIGDVLVMSKGDEPKFAQICNIVSAQNEVVLLLEKLEVVEFRRHRFAFKVAKTGEKCVARPGDEAVHDSLDLYFGGEVVPKCEIVLLD
;
A
#
# COMPACT_ATOMS: atom_id res chain seq x y z
N MET A 1 -6.56 -6.61 29.03
CA MET A 1 -5.73 -6.52 27.81
C MET A 1 -6.26 -5.38 26.93
N LEU A 2 -5.39 -4.60 26.29
CA LEU A 2 -5.80 -3.52 25.38
C LEU A 2 -5.73 -4.01 23.93
N VAL A 3 -6.83 -3.83 23.21
CA VAL A 3 -6.97 -4.16 21.79
C VAL A 3 -7.00 -2.86 20.98
N HIS A 4 -6.09 -2.71 20.04
CA HIS A 4 -6.04 -1.58 19.13
C HIS A 4 -6.75 -1.93 17.83
N ILE A 5 -7.60 -1.04 17.35
CA ILE A 5 -8.26 -1.17 16.05
C ILE A 5 -7.89 -0.02 15.11
N LEU A 6 -7.76 -0.34 13.84
CA LEU A 6 -7.71 0.61 12.74
C LEU A 6 -9.09 0.65 12.09
N LEU A 7 -9.69 1.84 12.04
CA LEU A 7 -10.91 2.06 11.26
C LEU A 7 -10.52 2.45 9.84
N TYR A 8 -11.38 2.10 8.87
CA TYR A 8 -11.29 2.60 7.51
C TYR A 8 -12.65 3.10 7.05
N SER A 9 -12.71 4.22 6.32
CA SER A 9 -13.97 4.73 5.78
C SER A 9 -13.86 5.20 4.32
N ASP A 10 -14.82 4.79 3.50
CA ASP A 10 -14.88 5.16 2.07
C ASP A 10 -16.31 5.27 1.52
N GLU A 11 -16.43 5.96 0.38
CA GLU A 11 -17.62 6.06 -0.46
C GLU A 11 -17.60 5.03 -1.60
N LEU A 12 -18.32 3.93 -1.40
CA LEU A 12 -18.35 2.80 -2.32
C LEU A 12 -19.49 2.90 -3.35
N GLY A 13 -19.14 3.07 -4.63
CA GLY A 13 -20.06 2.82 -5.75
C GLY A 13 -20.26 1.32 -6.00
N ILE A 14 -21.50 0.83 -5.94
CA ILE A 14 -21.83 -0.60 -6.10
C ILE A 14 -22.50 -0.96 -7.44
N ALA A 15 -22.84 0.02 -8.26
CA ALA A 15 -23.35 -0.18 -9.60
C ALA A 15 -22.22 -0.23 -10.63
N ASN A 16 -22.49 -0.80 -11.82
CA ASN A 16 -21.53 -0.80 -12.93
C ASN A 16 -21.07 0.64 -13.22
N PRO A 17 -19.75 0.94 -13.13
CA PRO A 17 -19.21 2.28 -13.36
C PRO A 17 -19.39 2.79 -14.80
N LEU A 18 -19.71 1.91 -15.76
CA LEU A 18 -19.96 2.25 -17.16
C LEU A 18 -21.45 2.22 -17.53
N GLY A 19 -22.35 1.83 -16.61
CA GLY A 19 -23.78 1.70 -16.89
C GLY A 19 -24.61 2.94 -16.54
N ALA A 20 -25.87 2.97 -16.98
CA ALA A 20 -26.81 4.06 -16.70
C ALA A 20 -27.16 4.28 -15.21
N ALA A 21 -26.72 3.37 -14.33
CA ALA A 21 -26.84 3.46 -12.87
C ALA A 21 -25.56 3.95 -12.17
N ARG A 22 -24.52 4.34 -12.91
CA ARG A 22 -23.27 4.89 -12.37
C ARG A 22 -23.57 6.00 -11.36
N GLY A 23 -23.00 5.89 -10.17
CA GLY A 23 -23.13 6.88 -9.10
C GLY A 23 -24.51 6.99 -8.44
N LYS A 24 -25.53 6.24 -8.91
CA LYS A 24 -26.87 6.24 -8.28
C LYS A 24 -26.89 5.46 -6.97
N HIS A 25 -26.14 4.36 -6.93
CA HIS A 25 -26.03 3.50 -5.75
C HIS A 25 -24.63 3.61 -5.16
N THR A 26 -24.46 4.63 -4.32
CA THR A 26 -23.25 4.84 -3.51
C THR A 26 -23.56 4.56 -2.06
N LEU A 27 -22.66 3.84 -1.40
CA LEU A 27 -22.71 3.52 0.02
C LEU A 27 -21.57 4.23 0.75
N PHE A 28 -21.79 4.55 2.01
CA PHE A 28 -20.73 4.84 2.95
C PHE A 28 -20.46 3.56 3.74
N VAL A 29 -19.20 3.13 3.78
CA VAL A 29 -18.80 1.92 4.48
C VAL A 29 -17.70 2.23 5.48
N VAL A 30 -17.80 1.62 6.66
CA VAL A 30 -16.74 1.63 7.67
C VAL A 30 -16.29 0.20 7.92
N TYR A 31 -15.00 -0.07 7.74
CA TYR A 31 -14.37 -1.32 8.13
C TYR A 31 -13.51 -1.14 9.37
N TYR A 32 -13.13 -2.25 10.00
CA TYR A 32 -12.09 -2.26 11.01
C TYR A 32 -11.17 -3.48 10.89
N SER A 33 -9.94 -3.33 11.38
CA SER A 33 -8.95 -4.41 11.55
C SER A 33 -8.40 -4.38 12.97
N ILE A 34 -8.14 -5.56 13.55
CA ILE A 34 -7.52 -5.71 14.87
C ILE A 34 -6.01 -5.70 14.72
N LEU A 35 -5.34 -4.69 15.30
CA LEU A 35 -3.91 -4.43 15.10
C LEU A 35 -3.01 -5.32 15.96
N ASN A 36 -3.54 -5.92 17.03
CA ASN A 36 -2.80 -6.88 17.86
C ASN A 36 -2.53 -8.21 17.13
N ILE A 37 -3.18 -8.46 15.99
CA ILE A 37 -2.91 -9.64 15.15
C ILE A 37 -1.72 -9.30 14.24
N HIS A 38 -0.74 -10.20 14.14
CA HIS A 38 0.45 -9.98 13.31
C HIS A 38 0.08 -9.57 11.87
N PRO A 39 0.77 -8.57 11.26
CA PRO A 39 0.47 -8.06 9.91
C PRO A 39 0.29 -9.14 8.84
N LYS A 40 1.11 -10.20 8.90
CA LYS A 40 1.02 -11.38 8.00
C LYS A 40 -0.36 -12.05 7.99
N TYR A 41 -1.08 -12.01 9.10
CA TYR A 41 -2.42 -12.59 9.21
C TYR A 41 -3.50 -11.52 8.96
N ARG A 42 -3.45 -10.37 9.64
CA ARG A 42 -4.53 -9.37 9.59
C ARG A 42 -4.72 -8.68 8.23
N SER A 43 -3.79 -8.84 7.29
CA SER A 43 -3.92 -8.38 5.90
C SER A 43 -4.88 -9.24 5.05
N GLN A 44 -5.28 -10.43 5.53
CA GLN A 44 -6.25 -11.30 4.87
C GLN A 44 -7.64 -10.66 4.87
N LEU A 45 -8.37 -10.76 3.74
CA LEU A 45 -9.69 -10.13 3.60
C LEU A 45 -10.70 -10.66 4.62
N ARG A 46 -10.60 -11.91 5.06
CA ARG A 46 -11.47 -12.50 6.10
C ARG A 46 -11.33 -11.85 7.47
N LEU A 47 -10.18 -11.21 7.75
CA LEU A 47 -9.87 -10.48 8.99
C LEU A 47 -10.10 -8.96 8.88
N LEU A 48 -10.82 -8.51 7.84
CA LEU A 48 -11.35 -7.16 7.72
C LEU A 48 -12.86 -7.19 7.92
N HIS A 49 -13.31 -6.49 8.96
CA HIS A 49 -14.68 -6.55 9.46
C HIS A 49 -15.47 -5.32 9.05
N ILE A 50 -16.79 -5.46 8.88
CA ILE A 50 -17.70 -4.35 8.61
C ILE A 50 -18.25 -3.82 9.93
N ALA A 51 -18.10 -2.52 10.17
CA ALA A 51 -18.76 -1.82 11.27
C ALA A 51 -20.04 -1.11 10.80
N ILE A 52 -20.00 -0.41 9.67
CA ILE A 52 -21.15 0.36 9.15
C ILE A 52 -21.30 0.14 7.64
N ILE A 53 -22.55 0.00 7.19
CA ILE A 53 -22.95 0.21 5.79
C ILE A 53 -24.17 1.12 5.77
N ALA A 54 -24.03 2.31 5.20
CA ALA A 54 -25.11 3.27 5.06
C ALA A 54 -25.29 3.67 3.60
N LYS A 55 -26.51 4.02 3.20
CA LYS A 55 -26.73 4.62 1.88
C LYS A 55 -26.18 6.04 1.90
N TYR A 56 -25.35 6.38 0.93
CA TYR A 56 -24.72 7.69 0.90
C TYR A 56 -25.72 8.87 0.83
N PRO A 57 -26.90 8.78 0.16
CA PRO A 57 -27.94 9.79 0.28
C PRO A 57 -28.40 10.08 1.71
N ASP A 58 -28.48 9.06 2.57
CA ASP A 58 -28.85 9.22 3.98
C ASP A 58 -27.71 9.90 4.76
N VAL A 59 -26.45 9.55 4.45
CA VAL A 59 -25.28 10.24 5.01
C VAL A 59 -25.25 11.72 4.62
N LYS A 60 -25.58 12.06 3.36
CA LYS A 60 -25.70 13.46 2.93
C LYS A 60 -26.82 14.20 3.67
N LYS A 61 -27.94 13.52 3.91
CA LYS A 61 -29.11 14.10 4.58
C LYS A 61 -28.87 14.35 6.07
N HIS A 62 -28.23 13.41 6.77
CA HIS A 62 -28.11 13.41 8.23
C HIS A 62 -26.70 13.79 8.73
N GLY A 63 -25.70 13.78 7.85
CA GLY A 63 -24.30 14.03 8.17
C GLY A 63 -23.55 12.79 8.68
N LEU A 64 -22.22 12.86 8.57
CA LEU A 64 -21.31 11.86 9.12
C LEU A 64 -21.46 11.67 10.65
N PRO A 65 -21.60 12.73 11.48
CA PRO A 65 -21.75 12.56 12.92
C PRO A 65 -22.96 11.70 13.31
N ALA A 66 -24.09 11.88 12.64
CA ALA A 66 -25.29 11.07 12.90
C ALA A 66 -25.11 9.62 12.45
N THR A 67 -24.42 9.41 11.33
CA THR A 67 -24.17 8.08 10.76
C THR A 67 -23.19 7.26 11.60
N LEU A 68 -22.16 7.90 12.15
CA LEU A 68 -21.12 7.26 12.96
C LEU A 68 -21.53 7.07 14.42
N ARG A 69 -22.53 7.81 14.91
CA ARG A 69 -22.94 7.82 16.33
C ARG A 69 -23.09 6.42 16.96
N PRO A 70 -23.78 5.44 16.34
CA PRO A 70 -23.94 4.13 16.96
C PRO A 70 -22.59 3.44 17.23
N LEU A 71 -21.70 3.45 16.23
CA LEU A 71 -20.36 2.88 16.36
C LEU A 71 -19.52 3.61 17.42
N LEU A 72 -19.55 4.95 17.45
CA LEU A 72 -18.75 5.71 18.40
C LEU A 72 -19.21 5.52 19.85
N GLN A 73 -20.52 5.33 20.08
CA GLN A 73 -21.05 5.01 21.41
C GLN A 73 -20.58 3.63 21.89
N GLU A 74 -20.64 2.60 21.02
CA GLU A 74 -20.12 1.27 21.35
C GLU A 74 -18.61 1.27 21.60
N LEU A 75 -17.84 2.00 20.78
CA LEU A 75 -16.39 2.13 20.98
C LEU A 75 -16.05 2.87 22.29
N SER A 76 -16.81 3.89 22.67
CA SER A 76 -16.63 4.58 23.95
C SER A 76 -16.89 3.65 25.14
N GLU A 77 -17.89 2.77 25.03
CA GLU A 77 -18.21 1.75 26.04
C GLU A 77 -17.09 0.70 26.14
N LEU A 78 -16.63 0.17 25.00
CA LEU A 78 -15.53 -0.79 24.94
C LEU A 78 -14.19 -0.20 25.40
N GLN A 79 -13.98 1.11 25.24
CA GLN A 79 -12.80 1.79 25.75
C GLN A 79 -12.84 1.94 27.28
N SER A 80 -14.00 2.29 27.82
CA SER A 80 -14.17 2.60 29.25
C SER A 80 -14.29 1.33 30.08
N ASN A 81 -15.19 0.43 29.69
CA ASN A 81 -15.61 -0.74 30.45
C ASN A 81 -15.03 -2.05 29.88
N GLY A 82 -14.78 -2.09 28.57
CA GLY A 82 -14.29 -3.29 27.90
C GLY A 82 -15.33 -4.39 27.77
N ILE A 83 -14.89 -5.55 27.30
CA ILE A 83 -15.69 -6.78 27.19
C ILE A 83 -14.97 -7.93 27.89
N THR A 84 -15.68 -8.68 28.73
CA THR A 84 -15.13 -9.86 29.40
C THR A 84 -15.40 -11.10 28.57
N ILE A 85 -14.36 -11.84 28.21
CA ILE A 85 -14.45 -13.11 27.51
C ILE A 85 -13.75 -14.21 28.31
N SER A 86 -14.26 -15.44 28.24
CA SER A 86 -13.61 -16.60 28.87
C SER A 86 -12.70 -17.30 27.88
N VAL A 87 -11.40 -17.37 28.19
CA VAL A 87 -10.38 -18.03 27.38
C VAL A 87 -9.73 -19.11 28.22
N ASN A 88 -9.87 -20.37 27.80
CA ASN A 88 -9.36 -21.54 28.54
C ASN A 88 -9.78 -21.56 30.02
N GLY A 89 -11.03 -21.18 30.29
CA GLY A 89 -11.61 -21.11 31.64
C GLY A 89 -11.15 -19.91 32.49
N LYS A 90 -10.44 -18.95 31.91
CA LYS A 90 -10.05 -17.69 32.58
C LYS A 90 -10.77 -16.52 31.95
N ASP A 91 -11.37 -15.69 32.79
CA ASP A 91 -12.01 -14.46 32.35
C ASP A 91 -10.96 -13.38 32.08
N VAL A 92 -11.01 -12.81 30.87
CA VAL A 92 -10.12 -11.77 30.41
C VAL A 92 -10.95 -10.57 29.97
N CYS A 93 -10.75 -9.43 30.64
CA CYS A 93 -11.34 -8.16 30.21
C CYS A 93 -10.49 -7.52 29.09
N LEU A 94 -11.12 -7.30 27.94
CA LEU A 94 -10.57 -6.65 26.76
C LEU A 94 -11.10 -5.23 26.65
N LYS A 95 -10.22 -4.23 26.75
CA LYS A 95 -10.55 -2.85 26.40
C LYS A 95 -10.18 -2.58 24.96
N VAL A 96 -10.95 -1.75 24.26
CA VAL A 96 -10.71 -1.42 22.86
C VAL A 96 -10.32 0.05 22.72
N SER A 97 -9.31 0.33 21.90
CA SER A 97 -8.91 1.69 21.54
C SER A 97 -8.80 1.82 20.03
N VAL A 98 -9.34 2.91 19.47
CA VAL A 98 -9.11 3.29 18.08
C VAL A 98 -7.72 3.90 17.99
N LEU A 99 -6.82 3.26 17.23
CA LEU A 99 -5.49 3.81 16.96
C LEU A 99 -5.59 4.98 15.97
N ALA A 100 -6.27 4.74 14.85
CA ALA A 100 -6.42 5.69 13.75
C ALA A 100 -7.64 5.37 12.90
N CYS A 101 -8.01 6.32 12.04
CA CYS A 101 -8.90 6.06 10.91
C CYS A 101 -8.15 6.34 9.59
N ALA A 102 -8.16 5.36 8.69
CA ALA A 102 -7.57 5.44 7.36
C ALA A 102 -8.63 5.64 6.27
N GLY A 103 -8.20 6.19 5.14
CA GLY A 103 -9.01 6.37 3.95
C GLY A 103 -8.31 7.30 2.98
N ASP A 104 -8.95 7.57 1.84
CA ASP A 104 -8.43 8.54 0.89
C ASP A 104 -8.39 9.95 1.51
N ASN A 105 -7.62 10.85 0.90
CA ASN A 105 -7.46 12.21 1.43
C ASN A 105 -8.79 12.98 1.52
N LEU A 106 -9.73 12.72 0.61
CA LEU A 106 -11.01 13.41 0.60
C LEU A 106 -11.87 12.97 1.80
N SER A 107 -11.95 11.67 2.04
CA SER A 107 -12.65 11.02 3.15
C SER A 107 -12.03 11.45 4.48
N MET A 108 -10.71 11.39 4.62
CA MET A 108 -10.01 11.76 5.85
C MET A 108 -10.13 13.25 6.17
N ASN A 109 -10.00 14.14 5.17
CA ASN A 109 -10.24 15.56 5.39
C ASN A 109 -11.69 15.81 5.84
N ARG A 110 -12.67 15.13 5.24
CA ARG A 110 -14.07 15.28 5.63
C ARG A 110 -14.34 14.74 7.04
N LEU A 111 -13.79 13.57 7.38
CA LEU A 111 -13.93 12.95 8.69
C LEU A 111 -13.29 13.82 9.79
N GLY A 112 -12.12 14.39 9.52
CA GLY A 112 -11.42 15.31 10.39
C GLY A 112 -12.02 16.72 10.47
N GLY A 113 -13.01 17.05 9.62
CA GLY A 113 -13.60 18.38 9.56
C GLY A 113 -12.71 19.43 8.88
N PHE A 114 -11.70 19.00 8.12
CA PHE A 114 -10.84 19.86 7.30
C PHE A 114 -11.50 20.26 5.97
N THR A 115 -10.85 21.15 5.23
CA THR A 115 -11.27 21.48 3.86
C THR A 115 -11.06 20.32 2.90
N CYS A 116 -12.05 20.07 2.05
CA CYS A 116 -11.96 19.13 0.94
C CYS A 116 -11.53 19.80 -0.37
N SER A 117 -11.01 21.04 -0.30
CA SER A 117 -10.42 21.74 -1.45
C SER A 117 -8.90 21.55 -1.44
N PHE A 118 -8.39 20.86 -2.46
CA PHE A 118 -6.96 20.53 -2.60
C PHE A 118 -6.23 21.46 -3.58
N SER A 119 -6.93 22.42 -4.18
CA SER A 119 -6.38 23.29 -5.23
C SER A 119 -6.22 24.74 -4.81
N ARG A 120 -6.72 25.16 -3.63
CA ARG A 120 -6.67 26.55 -3.16
C ARG A 120 -6.68 26.61 -1.63
N GLY A 121 -6.08 27.66 -1.07
CA GLY A 121 -6.07 27.91 0.38
C GLY A 121 -5.20 26.92 1.14
N SER A 122 -5.52 26.66 2.41
CA SER A 122 -4.81 25.70 3.26
C SER A 122 -5.22 24.27 2.90
N VAL A 123 -4.35 23.53 2.21
CA VAL A 123 -4.69 22.25 1.55
C VAL A 123 -4.29 21.01 2.33
N CYS A 124 -3.47 21.17 3.38
CA CYS A 124 -2.94 20.07 4.18
C CYS A 124 -3.68 19.90 5.51
N ARG A 125 -4.00 18.65 5.87
CA ARG A 125 -4.58 18.30 7.18
C ARG A 125 -3.54 18.19 8.29
N PHE A 126 -2.25 18.12 7.95
CA PHE A 126 -1.16 17.92 8.90
C PHE A 126 -0.45 19.23 9.29
N CYS A 127 -0.55 20.26 8.44
CA CYS A 127 0.08 21.56 8.64
C CYS A 127 -0.76 22.70 8.05
N MET A 128 -0.29 23.93 8.19
CA MET A 128 -0.95 25.16 7.70
C MET A 128 -0.54 25.56 6.27
N ALA A 129 0.05 24.64 5.50
CA ALA A 129 0.54 24.93 4.16
C ALA A 129 -0.57 25.42 3.22
N GLN A 130 -0.32 26.58 2.60
CA GLN A 130 -1.16 27.08 1.51
C GLN A 130 -0.75 26.45 0.19
N SER A 131 -1.72 26.30 -0.70
CA SER A 131 -1.54 25.67 -2.00
C SER A 131 -0.51 26.34 -2.90
N SER A 132 -0.27 27.64 -2.71
CA SER A 132 0.74 28.43 -3.44
C SER A 132 2.15 28.27 -2.88
N GLN A 133 2.29 27.82 -1.63
CA GLN A 133 3.56 27.69 -0.92
C GLN A 133 4.16 26.29 -1.05
N LEU A 134 3.42 25.31 -1.54
CA LEU A 134 3.88 23.92 -1.60
C LEU A 134 5.29 23.74 -2.23
N PRO A 135 5.66 24.46 -3.32
CA PRO A 135 7.00 24.33 -3.89
C PRO A 135 8.15 24.76 -2.97
N THR A 136 7.90 25.62 -1.97
CA THR A 136 8.93 26.08 -1.02
C THR A 136 9.02 25.20 0.23
N LEU A 137 8.00 24.37 0.48
CA LEU A 137 7.88 23.52 1.67
C LEU A 137 8.48 22.14 1.40
N THR A 138 9.80 22.09 1.33
CA THR A 138 10.57 20.88 0.97
C THR A 138 10.77 19.88 2.11
N ARG A 139 10.48 20.27 3.35
CA ARG A 139 10.55 19.42 4.56
C ARG A 139 9.57 19.91 5.61
N GLU A 140 9.18 19.05 6.56
CA GLU A 140 8.19 19.41 7.59
C GLU A 140 8.66 20.56 8.49
N GLY A 141 9.96 20.67 8.78
CA GLY A 141 10.50 21.77 9.58
C GLY A 141 10.31 23.17 8.97
N LEU A 142 9.89 23.28 7.71
CA LEU A 142 9.51 24.54 7.05
C LEU A 142 8.01 24.87 7.20
N CYS A 143 7.23 23.96 7.80
CA CYS A 143 5.80 24.07 7.94
C CYS A 143 5.40 24.42 9.38
N GLN A 144 4.31 25.17 9.54
CA GLN A 144 3.60 25.22 10.81
C GLN A 144 2.71 23.99 10.92
N VAL A 145 3.15 23.00 11.69
CA VAL A 145 2.41 21.76 11.98
C VAL A 145 1.15 22.07 12.79
N ARG A 146 0.04 21.36 12.51
CA ARG A 146 -1.17 21.47 13.33
C ARG A 146 -1.01 20.65 14.60
N THR A 147 -1.12 21.32 15.75
CA THR A 147 -1.29 20.65 17.05
C THR A 147 -2.76 20.62 17.45
N LYS A 148 -3.10 19.81 18.45
CA LYS A 148 -4.44 19.75 19.03
C LYS A 148 -4.91 21.13 19.52
N GLU A 149 -4.04 21.87 20.19
CA GLU A 149 -4.33 23.20 20.75
C GLU A 149 -4.56 24.22 19.63
N LEU A 150 -3.68 24.22 18.62
CA LEU A 150 -3.81 25.11 17.46
C LEU A 150 -5.08 24.80 16.65
N HIS A 151 -5.41 23.51 16.50
CA HIS A 151 -6.65 23.11 15.85
C HIS A 151 -7.88 23.57 16.62
N GLN A 152 -7.87 23.45 17.96
CA GLN A 152 -8.95 23.93 18.82
C GLN A 152 -9.12 25.45 18.71
N SER A 153 -8.05 26.23 18.69
CA SER A 153 -8.16 27.68 18.50
C SER A 153 -8.73 28.05 17.13
N HIS A 154 -8.40 27.29 16.09
CA HIS A 154 -9.00 27.49 14.77
C HIS A 154 -10.49 27.17 14.74
N LEU A 155 -10.94 26.14 15.47
CA LEU A 155 -12.37 25.84 15.59
C LEU A 155 -13.12 27.00 16.27
N THR A 156 -12.60 27.53 17.37
CA THR A 156 -13.18 28.72 18.04
C THR A 156 -13.21 29.93 17.10
N ALA A 157 -12.14 30.18 16.33
CA ALA A 157 -12.15 31.26 15.35
C ALA A 157 -13.20 31.04 14.24
N VAL A 158 -13.32 29.80 13.74
CA VAL A 158 -14.33 29.43 12.73
C VAL A 158 -15.75 29.64 13.26
N GLU A 159 -16.01 29.38 14.54
CA GLU A 159 -17.31 29.67 15.17
C GLU A 159 -17.60 31.18 15.19
N LEU A 160 -16.59 32.02 15.42
CA LEU A 160 -16.74 33.49 15.44
C LEU A 160 -16.98 34.09 14.05
N ASN A 161 -16.26 33.64 13.01
CA ASN A 161 -16.47 34.09 11.63
C ASN A 161 -16.18 32.98 10.61
N PRO A 162 -17.19 32.15 10.30
CA PRO A 162 -17.05 31.02 9.38
C PRO A 162 -16.59 31.41 7.96
N ALA A 163 -17.04 32.56 7.45
CA ALA A 163 -16.76 32.96 6.08
C ALA A 163 -15.27 33.28 5.86
N LEU A 164 -14.63 33.88 6.86
CA LEU A 164 -13.22 34.23 6.82
C LEU A 164 -12.33 33.03 7.19
N TYR A 165 -12.59 32.43 8.35
CA TYR A 165 -11.63 31.54 8.99
C TYR A 165 -11.63 30.12 8.44
N LYS A 166 -12.73 29.65 7.82
CA LYS A 166 -12.73 28.32 7.18
C LYS A 166 -11.71 28.21 6.05
N ARG A 167 -11.66 29.24 5.20
CA ARG A 167 -10.68 29.29 4.09
C ARG A 167 -9.27 29.53 4.60
N LEU A 168 -9.11 30.42 5.58
CA LEU A 168 -7.81 30.76 6.14
C LEU A 168 -7.15 29.55 6.80
N TYR A 169 -7.88 28.85 7.67
CA TYR A 169 -7.33 27.75 8.44
C TYR A 169 -7.53 26.38 7.81
N GLY A 170 -8.30 26.26 6.72
CA GLY A 170 -8.60 24.97 6.09
C GLY A 170 -9.38 24.02 7.00
N VAL A 171 -10.19 24.55 7.92
CA VAL A 171 -11.02 23.80 8.87
C VAL A 171 -12.47 24.24 8.69
N ASN A 172 -13.37 23.29 8.52
CA ASN A 172 -14.79 23.51 8.28
C ASN A 172 -15.67 23.30 9.51
N ALA A 173 -15.31 22.33 10.36
CA ALA A 173 -16.09 21.90 11.51
C ALA A 173 -15.22 21.02 12.44
N PRO A 174 -15.68 20.70 13.66
CA PRO A 174 -15.09 19.64 14.47
C PRO A 174 -15.10 18.29 13.74
N SER A 175 -14.19 17.39 14.09
CA SER A 175 -14.15 16.04 13.53
C SER A 175 -15.42 15.26 13.87
N SER A 176 -15.89 14.41 12.95
CA SER A 176 -17.00 13.49 13.22
C SER A 176 -16.62 12.37 14.21
N MET A 177 -15.33 12.23 14.53
CA MET A 177 -14.80 11.28 15.52
C MET A 177 -14.69 11.88 16.93
N SER A 178 -14.97 13.18 17.10
CA SER A 178 -14.71 13.92 18.37
C SER A 178 -15.50 13.39 19.58
N CYS A 179 -16.51 12.54 19.38
CA CYS A 179 -17.20 11.86 20.48
C CYS A 179 -16.31 10.81 21.19
N LEU A 180 -15.24 10.35 20.55
CA LEU A 180 -14.21 9.54 21.21
C LEU A 180 -13.21 10.50 21.87
N GLY A 181 -13.25 10.62 23.19
CA GLY A 181 -12.54 11.67 23.93
C GLY A 181 -11.02 11.73 23.73
N ASN A 182 -10.41 10.61 23.32
CA ASN A 182 -8.98 10.51 23.05
C ASN A 182 -8.62 10.60 21.55
N PHE A 183 -9.59 10.89 20.67
CA PHE A 183 -9.34 10.97 19.23
C PHE A 183 -8.90 12.39 18.82
N ASP A 184 -7.70 12.52 18.26
CA ASP A 184 -7.16 13.76 17.70
C ASP A 184 -7.09 13.69 16.16
N PRO A 185 -7.91 14.47 15.42
CA PRO A 185 -7.91 14.44 13.96
C PRO A 185 -6.62 14.97 13.33
N THR A 186 -5.74 15.66 14.08
CA THR A 186 -4.47 16.19 13.56
C THR A 186 -3.35 15.13 13.52
N SER A 187 -3.50 14.04 14.29
CA SER A 187 -2.53 12.96 14.41
C SER A 187 -3.08 11.59 14.03
N GLN A 188 -4.36 11.30 14.29
CA GLN A 188 -4.97 9.96 14.11
C GLN A 188 -5.68 9.74 12.76
N LEU A 189 -5.38 10.58 11.78
CA LEU A 189 -5.82 10.45 10.38
C LEU A 189 -4.59 10.32 9.46
N PRO A 190 -3.87 9.17 9.51
CA PRO A 190 -2.60 8.99 8.82
C PRO A 190 -2.72 9.24 7.31
N PRO A 191 -1.62 9.60 6.64
CA PRO A 191 -1.56 9.58 5.19
C PRO A 191 -1.67 8.16 4.65
N ASP A 192 -2.02 8.05 3.37
CA ASP A 192 -2.22 6.75 2.74
C ASP A 192 -1.27 6.58 1.55
N ILE A 193 -0.33 5.65 1.70
CA ILE A 193 0.67 5.37 0.66
C ILE A 193 0.01 5.04 -0.68
N MET A 194 -1.08 4.27 -0.71
CA MET A 194 -1.69 3.87 -1.98
C MET A 194 -2.22 5.10 -2.73
N HIS A 195 -2.98 5.96 -2.06
CA HIS A 195 -3.53 7.17 -2.69
C HIS A 195 -2.46 8.23 -2.97
N ASP A 196 -1.52 8.44 -2.05
CA ASP A 196 -0.52 9.49 -2.14
C ASP A 196 0.60 9.12 -3.11
N LEU A 197 1.08 7.87 -3.08
CA LEU A 197 2.17 7.38 -3.92
C LEU A 197 1.63 6.77 -5.21
N PHE A 198 0.86 5.67 -5.13
CA PHE A 198 0.47 4.89 -6.30
C PHE A 198 -0.54 5.62 -7.19
N GLU A 199 -1.45 6.39 -6.60
CA GLU A 199 -2.44 7.19 -7.33
C GLU A 199 -2.10 8.69 -7.42
N GLY A 200 -0.94 9.09 -6.94
CA GLY A 200 -0.52 10.49 -6.86
C GLY A 200 0.87 10.69 -7.40
N ALA A 201 1.87 10.48 -6.56
CA ALA A 201 3.26 10.76 -6.84
C ALA A 201 3.78 9.99 -8.06
N PHE A 202 3.58 8.68 -8.13
CA PHE A 202 4.04 7.85 -9.25
C PHE A 202 3.48 8.29 -10.60
N PRO A 203 2.15 8.36 -10.81
CA PRO A 203 1.62 8.76 -12.10
C PRO A 203 2.04 10.20 -12.46
N PHE A 204 2.14 11.09 -11.47
CA PHE A 204 2.54 12.47 -11.69
C PHE A 204 4.02 12.58 -12.09
N VAL A 205 4.94 11.93 -11.38
CA VAL A 205 6.37 11.96 -11.72
C VAL A 205 6.65 11.21 -13.01
N VAL A 206 6.07 10.03 -13.23
CA VAL A 206 6.24 9.28 -14.49
C VAL A 206 5.79 10.12 -15.68
N GLN A 207 4.66 10.81 -15.58
CA GLN A 207 4.19 11.72 -16.63
C GLN A 207 5.24 12.78 -16.96
N HIS A 208 5.73 13.51 -15.96
CA HIS A 208 6.66 14.63 -16.17
C HIS A 208 8.05 14.16 -16.61
N THR A 209 8.54 13.05 -16.08
CA THR A 209 9.80 12.42 -16.50
C THR A 209 9.70 11.99 -17.97
N VAL A 210 8.68 11.22 -18.34
CA VAL A 210 8.52 10.74 -19.74
C VAL A 210 8.30 11.90 -20.71
N MET A 211 7.42 12.87 -20.37
CA MET A 211 7.21 14.07 -21.20
C MET A 211 8.52 14.85 -21.37
N GLY A 212 9.28 15.03 -20.30
CA GLY A 212 10.56 15.70 -20.36
C GLY A 212 11.55 14.95 -21.25
N LEU A 213 11.65 13.64 -21.15
CA LEU A 213 12.58 12.84 -21.97
C LEU A 213 12.21 12.87 -23.46
N LEU A 214 10.91 12.90 -23.79
CA LEU A 214 10.44 13.08 -25.16
C LEU A 214 10.80 14.48 -25.70
N GLN A 215 10.65 15.52 -24.88
CA GLN A 215 11.01 16.90 -25.25
C GLN A 215 12.51 17.07 -25.51
N ASP A 216 13.36 16.32 -24.79
CA ASP A 216 14.82 16.33 -25.00
C ASP A 216 15.24 15.46 -26.20
N GLY A 217 14.31 14.77 -26.87
CA GLY A 217 14.61 13.82 -27.94
C GLY A 217 15.33 12.55 -27.45
N ILE A 218 15.33 12.30 -26.13
CA ILE A 218 15.95 11.13 -25.51
C ILE A 218 15.07 9.89 -25.70
N LEU A 219 13.76 10.07 -25.57
CA LEU A 219 12.76 9.09 -25.97
C LEU A 219 12.01 9.60 -27.21
N SER A 220 11.42 8.67 -27.94
CA SER A 220 10.48 8.89 -29.03
C SER A 220 9.11 8.31 -28.68
N GLU A 221 8.04 8.72 -29.38
CA GLU A 221 6.70 8.21 -29.10
C GLU A 221 6.61 6.68 -29.27
N SER A 222 7.35 6.10 -30.21
CA SER A 222 7.40 4.65 -30.43
C SER A 222 8.12 3.89 -29.30
N ASP A 223 8.91 4.57 -28.47
CA ASP A 223 9.47 3.93 -27.27
C ASP A 223 8.37 3.53 -26.29
N LEU A 224 7.23 4.25 -26.26
CA LEU A 224 6.13 3.94 -25.34
C LEU A 224 5.52 2.55 -25.61
N ASP A 225 5.60 2.05 -26.85
CA ASP A 225 5.15 0.70 -27.22
C ASP A 225 5.95 -0.41 -26.52
N LYS A 226 7.16 -0.09 -26.00
CA LYS A 226 7.96 -1.01 -25.19
C LYS A 226 7.26 -1.42 -23.92
N ILE A 227 6.38 -0.59 -23.36
CA ILE A 227 5.61 -0.93 -22.15
C ILE A 227 4.70 -2.13 -22.41
N ALA A 228 4.04 -2.17 -23.58
CA ALA A 228 3.18 -3.29 -23.94
C ALA A 228 4.00 -4.53 -24.33
N THR A 229 5.13 -4.35 -25.01
CA THR A 229 5.92 -5.48 -25.54
C THR A 229 6.95 -6.04 -24.57
N PHE A 230 7.20 -5.36 -23.44
CA PHE A 230 8.16 -5.80 -22.43
C PHE A 230 7.82 -7.20 -21.88
N GLN A 231 8.86 -8.01 -21.69
CA GLN A 231 8.73 -9.37 -21.16
C GLN A 231 8.63 -9.33 -19.63
N TYR A 232 7.42 -9.15 -19.11
CA TYR A 232 7.16 -9.21 -17.67
C TYR A 232 7.37 -10.64 -17.14
N GLY A 233 8.21 -10.73 -16.11
CA GLY A 233 8.44 -11.94 -15.33
C GLY A 233 7.16 -12.44 -14.66
N CYS A 234 7.22 -13.65 -14.11
CA CYS A 234 6.01 -14.34 -13.65
C CYS A 234 5.35 -13.64 -12.45
N ASN A 235 6.16 -12.99 -11.61
CA ASN A 235 5.70 -12.26 -10.42
C ASN A 235 5.10 -10.90 -10.80
N ASP A 236 5.53 -10.29 -11.90
CA ASP A 236 5.01 -9.00 -12.38
C ASP A 236 3.91 -9.08 -13.43
N ARG A 237 3.79 -10.21 -14.13
CA ARG A 237 2.87 -10.40 -15.26
C ARG A 237 1.41 -10.10 -14.92
N LYS A 238 0.96 -10.46 -13.71
CA LYS A 238 -0.42 -10.20 -13.25
C LYS A 238 -0.73 -8.71 -13.12
N ASN A 239 0.31 -7.89 -12.88
CA ASN A 239 0.22 -6.45 -12.71
C ASN A 239 0.82 -5.71 -13.91
N ARG A 240 0.83 -6.33 -15.10
CA ARG A 240 1.31 -5.68 -16.32
C ARG A 240 0.65 -4.28 -16.48
N PRO A 241 1.45 -3.22 -16.67
CA PRO A 241 0.95 -1.86 -16.86
C PRO A 241 -0.02 -1.72 -18.02
N SER A 242 -0.93 -0.76 -17.89
CA SER A 242 -1.70 -0.24 -19.01
C SER A 242 -0.79 0.54 -19.96
N GLU A 243 -1.16 0.58 -21.24
CA GLU A 243 -0.43 1.35 -22.25
C GLU A 243 -0.36 2.83 -21.88
N LEU A 244 0.83 3.42 -22.01
CA LEU A 244 0.99 4.88 -21.99
C LEU A 244 0.72 5.38 -23.40
N THR A 245 -0.36 6.13 -23.56
CA THR A 245 -0.71 6.73 -24.85
C THR A 245 -0.18 8.16 -24.93
N VAL A 246 -0.05 8.68 -26.14
CA VAL A 246 0.31 10.10 -26.41
C VAL A 246 -0.62 11.09 -25.69
N SER A 247 -1.81 10.66 -25.26
CA SER A 247 -2.68 11.47 -24.40
C SER A 247 -2.03 11.87 -23.06
N LEU A 248 -0.99 11.16 -22.61
CA LEU A 248 -0.15 11.51 -21.47
C LEU A 248 0.56 12.86 -21.67
N LEU A 249 0.85 13.24 -22.92
CA LEU A 249 1.55 14.48 -23.28
C LEU A 249 0.65 15.72 -23.20
N LYS A 250 -0.65 15.55 -22.97
CA LYS A 250 -1.58 16.67 -22.77
C LYS A 250 -1.46 17.20 -21.34
N ASP A 251 -1.79 18.47 -21.12
CA ASP A 251 -1.82 19.15 -19.80
C ASP A 251 -2.63 18.42 -18.70
N LYS A 252 -3.45 17.44 -19.06
CA LYS A 252 -4.22 16.59 -18.15
C LYS A 252 -4.08 15.10 -18.47
N GLY A 253 -2.95 14.72 -19.06
CA GLY A 253 -2.60 13.32 -19.27
C GLY A 253 -2.63 12.58 -17.93
N VAL A 254 -3.13 11.34 -17.94
CA VAL A 254 -3.21 10.51 -16.74
C VAL A 254 -2.63 9.15 -17.05
N VAL A 255 -1.69 8.70 -16.23
CA VAL A 255 -1.27 7.30 -16.22
C VAL A 255 -2.43 6.45 -15.69
N THR A 256 -3.00 5.62 -16.55
CA THR A 256 -4.14 4.76 -16.23
C THR A 256 -3.69 3.44 -15.59
N GLY A 257 -4.64 2.67 -15.07
CA GLY A 257 -4.39 1.37 -14.42
C GLY A 257 -4.63 1.39 -12.91
N THR A 258 -4.65 0.19 -12.32
CA THR A 258 -4.75 0.01 -10.86
C THR A 258 -3.48 0.49 -10.15
N ALA A 259 -3.55 0.64 -8.83
CA ALA A 259 -2.39 0.98 -8.02
C ALA A 259 -1.21 -0.01 -8.21
N THR A 260 -1.48 -1.31 -8.30
CA THR A 260 -0.44 -2.33 -8.52
C THR A 260 0.15 -2.29 -9.93
N GLN A 261 -0.64 -1.93 -10.95
CA GLN A 261 -0.14 -1.73 -12.31
C GLN A 261 0.76 -0.49 -12.42
N LYS A 262 0.39 0.60 -11.76
CA LYS A 262 1.22 1.82 -11.68
C LYS A 262 2.51 1.56 -10.92
N TRP A 263 2.45 0.75 -9.86
CA TRP A 263 3.64 0.33 -9.13
C TRP A 263 4.58 -0.53 -10.00
N CYS A 264 4.03 -1.50 -10.74
CA CYS A 264 4.78 -2.32 -11.69
C CYS A 264 5.48 -1.45 -12.76
N LEU A 265 4.75 -0.49 -13.36
CA LEU A 265 5.29 0.45 -14.33
C LEU A 265 6.43 1.28 -13.71
N PHE A 266 6.19 1.87 -12.54
CA PHE A 266 7.16 2.72 -11.88
C PHE A 266 8.44 1.95 -11.55
N ARG A 267 8.33 0.72 -11.01
CA ARG A 267 9.47 -0.11 -10.61
C ARG A 267 10.29 -0.60 -11.79
N LEU A 268 9.63 -0.97 -12.90
CA LEU A 268 10.29 -1.53 -14.08
C LEU A 268 10.58 -0.50 -15.16
N LEU A 269 10.33 0.79 -14.91
CA LEU A 269 10.58 1.87 -15.87
C LEU A 269 12.01 1.84 -16.43
N PRO A 270 13.06 1.67 -15.60
CA PRO A 270 14.42 1.58 -16.11
C PRO A 270 14.60 0.36 -17.01
N GLN A 271 14.02 -0.77 -16.65
CA GLN A 271 14.11 -2.02 -17.40
C GLN A 271 13.38 -1.93 -18.74
N ILE A 272 12.29 -1.17 -18.82
CA ILE A 272 11.55 -0.92 -20.06
C ILE A 272 12.33 0.01 -21.00
N PHE A 273 13.08 0.98 -20.45
CA PHE A 273 13.88 1.95 -21.22
C PHE A 273 15.40 1.81 -20.97
N PRO A 274 16.00 0.62 -21.22
CA PRO A 274 17.30 0.28 -20.64
C PRO A 274 18.50 1.04 -21.21
N SER A 275 18.41 1.49 -22.45
CA SER A 275 19.47 2.22 -23.17
C SER A 275 19.02 3.60 -23.62
N GLY A 276 17.80 4.02 -23.27
CA GLY A 276 17.20 5.25 -23.76
C GLY A 276 17.72 6.49 -23.05
N VAL A 277 18.04 6.39 -21.75
CA VAL A 277 18.28 7.57 -20.91
C VAL A 277 19.75 7.66 -20.47
N PRO A 278 20.47 8.76 -20.77
CA PRO A 278 21.84 8.97 -20.30
C PRO A 278 21.94 9.07 -18.78
N GLU A 279 23.06 8.61 -18.21
CA GLU A 279 23.39 8.86 -16.81
C GLU A 279 23.53 10.37 -16.54
N GLY A 280 23.10 10.80 -15.35
CA GLY A 280 23.09 12.23 -14.99
C GLY A 280 21.96 13.05 -15.60
N ASN A 281 21.03 12.44 -16.36
CA ASN A 281 19.84 13.15 -16.83
C ASN A 281 18.97 13.65 -15.67
N LEU A 282 18.73 14.96 -15.59
CA LEU A 282 18.01 15.58 -14.47
C LEU A 282 16.56 15.11 -14.32
N LYS A 283 15.87 14.82 -15.42
CA LYS A 283 14.47 14.35 -15.40
C LYS A 283 14.37 12.92 -14.90
N TRP A 284 15.39 12.11 -15.20
CA TRP A 284 15.56 10.77 -14.66
C TRP A 284 15.95 10.79 -13.18
N GLU A 285 16.79 11.74 -12.78
CA GLU A 285 17.18 11.92 -11.38
C GLU A 285 15.96 12.16 -10.47
N VAL A 286 14.99 12.98 -10.91
CA VAL A 286 13.71 13.15 -10.20
C VAL A 286 12.99 11.81 -9.98
N TYR A 287 12.98 10.94 -11.00
CA TYR A 287 12.39 9.61 -10.89
C TYR A 287 13.18 8.71 -9.91
N LEU A 288 14.51 8.71 -10.00
CA LEU A 288 15.38 7.92 -9.13
C LEU A 288 15.25 8.32 -7.65
N LEU A 289 15.21 9.63 -7.36
CA LEU A 289 14.99 10.13 -6.00
C LEU A 289 13.62 9.71 -5.44
N LEU A 290 12.55 9.77 -6.25
CA LEU A 290 11.25 9.26 -5.80
C LEU A 290 11.27 7.73 -5.62
N ARG A 291 12.04 7.00 -6.42
CA ARG A 291 12.22 5.55 -6.29
C ARG A 291 12.93 5.20 -4.97
N GLU A 292 13.96 5.94 -4.58
CA GLU A 292 14.61 5.82 -3.27
C GLU A 292 13.64 6.11 -2.13
N VAL A 293 12.92 7.25 -2.17
CA VAL A 293 11.89 7.57 -1.16
C VAL A 293 10.86 6.46 -1.06
N ALA A 294 10.40 5.95 -2.20
CA ALA A 294 9.39 4.91 -2.26
C ALA A 294 9.88 3.56 -1.73
N ASP A 295 11.16 3.20 -1.87
CA ASP A 295 11.71 1.98 -1.26
C ASP A 295 11.60 2.06 0.27
N ILE A 296 11.99 3.19 0.85
CA ILE A 296 11.99 3.41 2.30
C ILE A 296 10.58 3.36 2.88
N ILE A 297 9.63 4.12 2.32
CA ILE A 297 8.28 4.28 2.91
C ILE A 297 7.41 3.04 2.75
N LEU A 298 7.75 2.15 1.82
CA LEU A 298 7.05 0.90 1.56
C LEU A 298 7.64 -0.28 2.34
N ALA A 299 8.71 -0.07 3.11
CA ALA A 299 9.27 -1.10 3.97
C ALA A 299 8.26 -1.54 5.04
N TYR A 300 8.30 -2.81 5.43
CA TYR A 300 7.45 -3.35 6.52
C TYR A 300 8.02 -3.09 7.91
N GLU A 301 9.31 -2.81 7.97
CA GLU A 301 10.10 -2.54 9.17
C GLU A 301 11.04 -1.39 8.83
N MET A 302 11.23 -0.47 9.79
CA MET A 302 12.13 0.65 9.59
C MET A 302 12.82 1.01 10.91
N PRO A 303 14.16 1.08 10.93
CA PRO A 303 14.92 1.64 12.04
C PRO A 303 14.54 3.10 12.33
N ALA A 304 14.62 3.53 13.59
CA ALA A 304 14.19 4.87 13.99
C ALA A 304 15.14 5.98 13.49
N ASP A 305 16.43 5.69 13.41
CA ASP A 305 17.48 6.55 12.84
C ASP A 305 17.29 6.80 11.33
N ALA A 306 16.71 5.84 10.62
CA ALA A 306 16.42 5.97 9.19
C ALA A 306 15.38 7.07 8.84
N LEU A 307 14.64 7.59 9.83
CA LEU A 307 13.72 8.70 9.64
C LEU A 307 14.41 10.00 9.18
N ALA A 308 15.62 10.27 9.68
CA ALA A 308 16.40 11.45 9.30
C ALA A 308 16.87 11.34 7.84
N TYR A 309 17.27 10.14 7.41
CA TYR A 309 17.62 9.86 6.03
C TYR A 309 16.38 9.99 5.11
N LEU A 310 15.23 9.45 5.53
CA LEU A 310 13.98 9.61 4.79
C LEU A 310 13.60 11.09 4.60
N GLU A 311 13.71 11.93 5.64
CA GLU A 311 13.47 13.38 5.52
C GLU A 311 14.41 14.01 4.49
N THR A 312 15.70 13.67 4.53
CA THR A 312 16.71 14.15 3.58
C THR A 312 16.35 13.75 2.15
N LYS A 313 16.00 12.48 1.91
CA LYS A 313 15.61 11.98 0.59
C LYS A 313 14.34 12.62 0.04
N ILE A 314 13.34 12.84 0.89
CA ILE A 314 12.13 13.57 0.49
C ILE A 314 12.48 15.01 0.11
N GLN A 315 13.34 15.67 0.90
CA GLN A 315 13.76 17.04 0.62
C GLN A 315 14.53 17.16 -0.69
N GLU A 316 15.49 16.27 -0.95
CA GLU A 316 16.22 16.17 -2.22
C GLU A 316 15.23 16.01 -3.38
N PHE A 317 14.35 15.01 -3.29
CA PHE A 317 13.33 14.75 -4.31
C PHE A 317 12.47 15.99 -4.63
N ILE A 318 11.88 16.64 -3.62
CA ILE A 318 10.99 17.79 -3.85
C ILE A 318 11.76 18.97 -4.45
N ARG A 319 12.99 19.24 -3.97
CA ARG A 319 13.84 20.31 -4.53
C ARG A 319 14.15 20.06 -6.01
N THR A 320 14.67 18.87 -6.33
CA THR A 320 15.01 18.51 -7.71
C THR A 320 13.78 18.52 -8.61
N PHE A 321 12.61 18.09 -8.12
CA PHE A 321 11.36 18.19 -8.88
C PHE A 321 11.02 19.65 -9.22
N VAL A 322 11.04 20.54 -8.23
CA VAL A 322 10.69 21.96 -8.42
C VAL A 322 11.70 22.67 -9.33
N GLU A 323 12.98 22.36 -9.21
CA GLU A 323 14.05 22.91 -10.07
C GLU A 323 13.93 22.41 -11.51
N CYS A 324 13.61 21.12 -11.71
CA CYS A 324 13.47 20.53 -13.03
C CYS A 324 12.18 20.96 -13.73
N TYR A 325 11.12 21.22 -12.97
CA TYR A 325 9.79 21.57 -13.47
C TYR A 325 9.21 22.85 -12.82
N PRO A 326 9.86 24.03 -12.99
CA PRO A 326 9.52 25.24 -12.24
C PRO A 326 8.14 25.82 -12.55
N ASN A 327 7.62 25.53 -13.75
CA ASN A 327 6.28 25.96 -14.17
C ASN A 327 5.18 24.98 -13.74
N GLN A 328 5.55 23.84 -13.16
CA GLN A 328 4.60 22.81 -12.74
C GLN A 328 4.21 22.98 -11.29
N ARG A 329 2.90 22.86 -11.06
CA ARG A 329 2.35 23.00 -9.72
C ARG A 329 2.57 21.72 -8.92
N LEU A 330 3.26 21.82 -7.78
CA LEU A 330 3.38 20.72 -6.83
C LEU A 330 1.99 20.32 -6.30
N ILE A 331 1.63 19.05 -6.44
CA ILE A 331 0.34 18.53 -5.98
C ILE A 331 0.37 18.25 -4.47
N PRO A 332 -0.76 18.37 -3.74
CA PRO A 332 -0.80 18.09 -2.31
C PRO A 332 -0.33 16.67 -1.93
N LYS A 333 -0.57 15.68 -2.79
CA LYS A 333 -0.12 14.29 -2.57
C LYS A 333 1.42 14.18 -2.47
N LEU A 334 2.18 14.99 -3.23
CA LEU A 334 3.64 15.07 -3.08
C LEU A 334 4.02 15.81 -1.80
N HIS A 335 3.29 16.88 -1.45
CA HIS A 335 3.52 17.60 -0.21
C HIS A 335 3.32 16.70 1.02
N TYR A 336 2.35 15.78 1.02
CA TYR A 336 2.13 14.89 2.17
C TYR A 336 3.33 14.01 2.51
N LEU A 337 4.21 13.73 1.55
CA LEU A 337 5.44 12.97 1.79
C LEU A 337 6.30 13.61 2.89
N ILE A 338 6.36 14.95 2.97
CA ILE A 338 7.19 15.61 4.00
C ILE A 338 6.74 15.30 5.43
N HIS A 339 5.48 14.89 5.60
CA HIS A 339 4.91 14.52 6.90
C HIS A 339 5.14 13.04 7.23
N TYR A 340 5.59 12.21 6.28
CA TYR A 340 5.77 10.78 6.49
C TYR A 340 6.75 10.45 7.61
N PRO A 341 7.91 11.11 7.76
CA PRO A 341 8.82 10.82 8.87
C PRO A 341 8.13 10.92 10.24
N ARG A 342 7.39 12.00 10.50
CA ARG A 342 6.61 12.16 11.74
C ARG A 342 5.46 11.16 11.85
N MET A 343 4.75 10.87 10.75
CA MET A 343 3.65 9.91 10.81
C MET A 343 4.15 8.49 11.07
N ILE A 344 5.31 8.12 10.53
CA ILE A 344 5.93 6.83 10.81
C ILE A 344 6.42 6.74 12.26
N SER A 345 6.90 7.84 12.86
CA SER A 345 7.23 7.81 14.29
C SER A 345 6.03 7.59 15.21
N PHE A 346 4.81 7.92 14.76
CA PHE A 346 3.57 7.66 15.50
C PHE A 346 2.98 6.26 15.28
N PHE A 347 3.04 5.76 14.04
CA PHE A 347 2.32 4.54 13.64
C PHE A 347 3.22 3.33 13.35
N GLY A 348 4.53 3.53 13.32
CA GLY A 348 5.43 2.62 12.62
C GLY A 348 5.24 2.72 11.10
N PRO A 349 5.78 1.75 10.33
CA PRO A 349 5.70 1.77 8.88
C PRO A 349 4.26 1.93 8.36
N LEU A 350 4.02 2.92 7.50
CA LEU A 350 2.66 3.30 7.11
C LEU A 350 1.94 2.25 6.24
N THR A 351 2.68 1.27 5.71
CA THR A 351 2.11 0.05 5.10
C THR A 351 1.20 -0.73 6.07
N GLN A 352 1.38 -0.53 7.38
CA GLN A 352 0.58 -1.16 8.43
C GLN A 352 -0.81 -0.54 8.62
N VAL A 353 -1.02 0.67 8.08
CA VAL A 353 -2.25 1.47 8.20
C VAL A 353 -2.82 1.96 6.86
N TRP A 354 -2.28 1.48 5.74
CA TRP A 354 -2.74 1.86 4.39
C TRP A 354 -4.10 1.25 3.99
N CYS A 355 -4.67 1.76 2.90
CA CYS A 355 -6.02 1.46 2.43
C CYS A 355 -6.12 0.24 1.51
N MET A 356 -4.99 -0.28 1.00
CA MET A 356 -4.98 -1.24 -0.11
C MET A 356 -5.85 -2.49 0.14
N ARG A 357 -5.80 -3.06 1.35
CA ARG A 357 -6.56 -4.27 1.69
C ARG A 357 -8.05 -3.99 1.94
N PHE A 358 -8.37 -2.80 2.45
CA PHE A 358 -9.76 -2.36 2.63
C PHE A 358 -10.45 -2.13 1.27
N GLU A 359 -9.74 -1.55 0.30
CA GLU A 359 -10.27 -1.40 -1.06
C GLU A 359 -10.51 -2.74 -1.74
N ALA A 360 -9.61 -3.70 -1.57
CA ALA A 360 -9.82 -5.07 -2.06
C ALA A 360 -11.07 -5.72 -1.44
N LYS A 361 -11.39 -5.42 -0.17
CA LYS A 361 -12.61 -5.92 0.50
C LYS A 361 -13.91 -5.41 -0.16
N HIS A 362 -13.90 -4.22 -0.78
CA HIS A 362 -15.06 -3.70 -1.51
C HIS A 362 -15.52 -4.63 -2.64
N GLN A 363 -14.61 -5.39 -3.26
CA GLN A 363 -14.93 -6.25 -4.39
C GLN A 363 -15.99 -7.30 -4.02
N TYR A 364 -15.98 -7.81 -2.79
CA TYR A 364 -17.01 -8.71 -2.29
C TYR A 364 -18.40 -8.04 -2.33
N LEU A 365 -18.52 -6.83 -1.82
CA LEU A 365 -19.79 -6.09 -1.79
C LEU A 365 -20.28 -5.76 -3.21
N LYS A 366 -19.38 -5.33 -4.11
CA LYS A 366 -19.70 -5.09 -5.52
C LYS A 366 -20.21 -6.37 -6.21
N ASN A 367 -19.57 -7.51 -5.94
CA ASN A 367 -19.96 -8.81 -6.50
C ASN A 367 -21.34 -9.24 -6.01
N VAL A 368 -21.64 -9.10 -4.71
CA VAL A 368 -22.96 -9.43 -4.16
C VAL A 368 -24.04 -8.53 -4.74
N ALA A 369 -23.81 -7.22 -4.80
CA ALA A 369 -24.76 -6.27 -5.39
C ALA A 369 -25.07 -6.59 -6.86
N THR A 370 -24.04 -6.93 -7.64
CA THR A 370 -24.16 -7.32 -9.05
C THR A 370 -24.94 -8.62 -9.23
N LYS A 371 -24.80 -9.58 -8.31
CA LYS A 371 -25.51 -10.87 -8.35
C LYS A 371 -26.97 -10.75 -7.93
N VAL A 372 -27.24 -10.03 -6.83
CA VAL A 372 -28.60 -9.91 -6.27
C VAL A 372 -29.49 -8.99 -7.11
N LYS A 373 -28.92 -7.93 -7.71
CA LYS A 373 -29.65 -6.97 -8.57
C LYS A 373 -30.90 -6.33 -7.93
N ASN A 374 -30.97 -6.30 -6.59
CA ASN A 374 -32.05 -5.67 -5.83
C ASN A 374 -31.49 -4.57 -4.92
N PHE A 375 -31.88 -3.32 -5.19
CA PHE A 375 -31.31 -2.14 -4.51
C PHE A 375 -32.24 -1.50 -3.47
N ARG A 376 -33.41 -2.09 -3.16
CA ARG A 376 -34.40 -1.49 -2.24
C ARG A 376 -33.80 -1.23 -0.85
N ASN A 377 -33.19 -2.24 -0.25
CA ASN A 377 -32.44 -2.14 1.00
C ASN A 377 -31.08 -2.85 0.89
N ILE A 378 -30.27 -2.39 -0.07
CA ILE A 378 -29.00 -3.01 -0.38
C ILE A 378 -28.01 -3.01 0.78
N SER A 379 -28.03 -2.00 1.66
CA SER A 379 -27.17 -1.96 2.84
C SER A 379 -27.44 -3.15 3.77
N LYS A 380 -28.72 -3.44 4.06
CA LYS A 380 -29.12 -4.62 4.85
C LYS A 380 -28.65 -5.92 4.18
N THR A 381 -28.95 -6.10 2.90
CA THR A 381 -28.58 -7.32 2.17
C THR A 381 -27.08 -7.55 2.15
N LEU A 382 -26.29 -6.50 1.91
CA LEU A 382 -24.83 -6.60 1.90
C LEU A 382 -24.26 -6.90 3.28
N ALA A 383 -24.80 -6.28 4.34
CA ALA A 383 -24.41 -6.56 5.71
C ALA A 383 -24.71 -8.02 6.09
N GLU A 384 -25.94 -8.50 5.86
CA GLU A 384 -26.34 -9.88 6.18
C GLU A 384 -25.47 -10.90 5.43
N ARG A 385 -25.24 -10.71 4.13
CA ARG A 385 -24.40 -11.61 3.33
C ARG A 385 -22.95 -11.65 3.82
N HIS A 386 -22.39 -10.47 4.15
CA HIS A 386 -21.04 -10.38 4.70
C HIS A 386 -20.93 -11.08 6.07
N GLN A 387 -21.88 -10.85 6.97
CA GLN A 387 -21.89 -11.48 8.30
C GLN A 387 -22.05 -13.01 8.24
N LEU A 388 -22.86 -13.52 7.31
CA LEU A 388 -22.97 -14.96 7.06
C LEU A 388 -21.66 -15.56 6.52
N LEU A 389 -21.00 -14.89 5.58
CA LEU A 389 -19.69 -15.32 5.10
C LEU A 389 -18.65 -15.31 6.23
N GLN A 390 -18.62 -14.26 7.03
CA GLN A 390 -17.67 -14.13 8.14
C GLN A 390 -17.88 -15.22 9.19
N SER A 391 -19.13 -15.59 9.48
CA SER A 391 -19.44 -16.70 10.39
C SER A 391 -18.87 -18.03 9.87
N TYR A 392 -18.97 -18.27 8.57
CA TYR A 392 -18.36 -19.44 7.92
C TYR A 392 -16.82 -19.38 7.97
N GLU A 393 -16.22 -18.25 7.58
CA GLU A 393 -14.76 -18.06 7.61
C GLU A 393 -14.17 -18.25 9.01
N PHE A 394 -14.89 -17.85 10.07
CA PHE A 394 -14.45 -18.07 11.45
C PHE A 394 -14.56 -19.53 11.90
N SER A 395 -15.52 -20.29 11.37
CA SER A 395 -15.64 -21.72 11.68
C SER A 395 -14.49 -22.57 11.11
N GLU A 396 -13.85 -22.07 10.05
CA GLU A 396 -12.72 -22.74 9.36
C GLU A 396 -11.38 -22.03 9.61
N LEU A 397 -11.31 -21.10 10.56
CA LEU A 397 -10.12 -20.28 10.74
C LEU A 397 -8.95 -21.11 11.26
N VAL A 398 -8.06 -21.49 10.36
CA VAL A 398 -6.76 -22.11 10.65
C VAL A 398 -5.67 -21.20 10.12
N PHE A 399 -4.72 -20.81 10.97
CA PHE A 399 -3.60 -19.95 10.57
C PHE A 399 -2.51 -20.69 9.79
N ASP A 400 -2.34 -21.99 10.07
CA ASP A 400 -1.32 -22.85 9.44
C ASP A 400 -1.99 -23.92 8.56
N GLU A 401 -2.19 -23.58 7.29
CA GLU A 401 -2.74 -24.48 6.28
C GLU A 401 -1.63 -25.39 5.69
N ALA A 402 -1.99 -26.62 5.31
CA ALA A 402 -1.07 -27.54 4.66
C ALA A 402 -0.64 -27.01 3.26
N PRO A 403 0.59 -27.31 2.81
CA PRO A 403 1.06 -26.90 1.49
C PRO A 403 0.18 -27.38 0.34
N THR A 404 -0.10 -26.48 -0.61
CA THR A 404 -0.76 -26.83 -1.88
C THR A 404 0.28 -26.84 -3.00
N MET A 405 0.31 -27.87 -3.85
CA MET A 405 1.32 -28.00 -4.91
C MET A 405 0.69 -28.26 -6.27
N THR A 406 1.33 -27.79 -7.35
CA THR A 406 0.88 -28.03 -8.73
C THR A 406 1.95 -28.71 -9.59
N GLY A 407 1.51 -29.46 -10.60
CA GLY A 407 2.41 -30.12 -11.55
C GLY A 407 3.28 -31.22 -10.95
N LEU A 408 2.74 -31.95 -9.95
CA LEU A 408 3.44 -33.01 -9.24
C LEU A 408 3.87 -34.15 -10.17
N LYS A 409 5.14 -34.54 -10.07
CA LYS A 409 5.71 -35.71 -10.74
C LYS A 409 6.46 -36.57 -9.73
N PRO A 410 6.29 -37.90 -9.73
CA PRO A 410 7.13 -38.79 -8.93
C PRO A 410 8.60 -38.60 -9.30
N ALA A 411 9.47 -38.62 -8.30
CA ALA A 411 10.90 -38.50 -8.52
C ALA A 411 11.65 -39.60 -7.74
N GLU A 412 12.69 -40.17 -8.36
CA GLU A 412 13.53 -41.15 -7.72
C GLU A 412 14.47 -40.49 -6.71
N ARG A 413 14.52 -41.01 -5.49
CA ARG A 413 15.41 -40.47 -4.43
C ARG A 413 16.88 -40.52 -4.84
N SER A 414 17.30 -41.57 -5.54
CA SER A 414 18.67 -41.74 -6.05
C SER A 414 19.12 -40.63 -7.02
N GLN A 415 18.16 -39.92 -7.64
CA GLN A 415 18.44 -38.87 -8.62
C GLN A 415 18.42 -37.46 -7.99
N MET A 416 18.08 -37.34 -6.69
CA MET A 416 18.06 -36.05 -6.01
C MET A 416 19.44 -35.72 -5.41
N PRO A 417 19.82 -34.42 -5.35
CA PRO A 417 21.01 -34.01 -4.62
C PRO A 417 20.95 -34.43 -3.14
N ALA A 418 22.10 -34.83 -2.57
CA ALA A 418 22.19 -35.29 -1.18
C ALA A 418 21.61 -34.27 -0.19
N CYS A 419 21.92 -32.98 -0.36
CA CYS A 419 21.39 -31.90 0.48
C CYS A 419 19.85 -31.82 0.50
N VAL A 420 19.17 -32.20 -0.59
CA VAL A 420 17.70 -32.25 -0.65
C VAL A 420 17.17 -33.46 0.11
N LEU A 421 17.85 -34.60 -0.02
CA LEU A 421 17.46 -35.83 0.67
C LEU A 421 17.64 -35.72 2.18
N ASP A 422 18.69 -35.04 2.64
CA ASP A 422 18.97 -34.79 4.05
C ASP A 422 17.92 -33.86 4.68
N ALA A 423 17.36 -32.94 3.89
CA ALA A 423 16.32 -32.01 4.33
C ALA A 423 14.90 -32.58 4.30
N LEU A 424 14.66 -33.72 3.64
CA LEU A 424 13.34 -34.31 3.43
C LEU A 424 13.12 -35.59 4.26
N PRO A 425 11.91 -35.81 4.81
CA PRO A 425 11.59 -37.06 5.47
C PRO A 425 11.66 -38.27 4.51
N ARG A 426 11.94 -39.46 5.05
CA ARG A 426 11.99 -40.71 4.28
C ARG A 426 10.61 -41.02 3.65
N GLY A 427 10.58 -41.64 2.46
CA GLY A 427 9.33 -41.98 1.76
C GLY A 427 9.36 -41.75 0.25
N LYS A 428 8.18 -41.57 -0.38
CA LYS A 428 8.09 -41.18 -1.79
C LYS A 428 8.39 -39.69 -1.95
N VAL A 429 9.15 -39.34 -2.99
CA VAL A 429 9.52 -37.96 -3.31
C VAL A 429 8.79 -37.51 -4.56
N TRP A 430 8.39 -36.25 -4.56
CA TRP A 430 7.70 -35.60 -5.66
C TRP A 430 8.43 -34.32 -6.04
N GLN A 431 8.48 -34.01 -7.34
CA GLN A 431 8.84 -32.71 -7.85
C GLN A 431 7.58 -31.93 -8.22
N ALA A 432 7.55 -30.64 -7.90
CA ALA A 432 6.43 -29.75 -8.21
C ALA A 432 6.88 -28.62 -9.14
N LYS A 433 5.94 -28.07 -9.92
CA LYS A 433 6.18 -26.83 -10.68
C LYS A 433 6.04 -25.59 -9.80
N SER A 434 5.14 -25.67 -8.82
CA SER A 434 4.92 -24.63 -7.82
C SER A 434 4.46 -25.23 -6.50
N ALA A 435 4.73 -24.52 -5.41
CA ALA A 435 4.20 -24.82 -4.08
C ALA A 435 3.66 -23.53 -3.46
N THR A 436 2.50 -23.62 -2.81
CA THR A 436 1.88 -22.55 -2.03
C THR A 436 1.90 -22.95 -0.57
N VAL A 437 2.62 -22.18 0.25
CA VAL A 437 2.81 -22.40 1.68
C VAL A 437 2.57 -21.08 2.41
N HIS A 438 1.77 -21.08 3.47
CA HIS A 438 1.38 -19.86 4.20
C HIS A 438 0.88 -18.71 3.30
N HIS A 439 0.12 -19.05 2.25
CA HIS A 439 -0.39 -18.15 1.19
C HIS A 439 0.66 -17.53 0.25
N ASN A 440 1.95 -17.85 0.40
CA ASN A 440 3.01 -17.49 -0.54
C ASN A 440 3.15 -18.59 -1.58
N THR A 441 3.27 -18.24 -2.86
CA THR A 441 3.42 -19.20 -3.95
C THR A 441 4.80 -19.09 -4.56
N TYR A 442 5.56 -20.18 -4.48
CA TYR A 442 6.90 -20.33 -5.01
C TYR A 442 6.84 -21.07 -6.34
N VAL A 443 7.56 -20.59 -7.35
CA VAL A 443 7.63 -21.16 -8.69
C VAL A 443 9.09 -21.37 -9.09
N ILE A 444 9.37 -22.43 -9.85
CA ILE A 444 10.72 -22.63 -10.41
C ILE A 444 11.11 -21.41 -11.25
N GLY A 445 12.30 -20.86 -10.97
CA GLY A 445 12.82 -19.64 -11.58
C GLY A 445 12.67 -18.38 -10.73
N ASP A 446 11.83 -18.41 -9.68
CA ASP A 446 11.72 -17.30 -8.72
C ASP A 446 13.09 -17.00 -8.10
N VAL A 447 13.36 -15.73 -7.88
CA VAL A 447 14.52 -15.25 -7.11
C VAL A 447 14.04 -14.88 -5.71
N LEU A 448 14.63 -15.51 -4.71
CA LEU A 448 14.38 -15.28 -3.29
C LEU A 448 15.43 -14.34 -2.71
N VAL A 449 15.02 -13.50 -1.76
CA VAL A 449 15.91 -12.66 -0.96
C VAL A 449 16.27 -13.45 0.30
N MET A 450 17.50 -13.92 0.39
CA MET A 450 17.99 -14.73 1.51
C MET A 450 18.55 -13.87 2.65
N SER A 451 18.97 -12.64 2.36
CA SER A 451 19.42 -11.66 3.34
C SER A 451 19.11 -10.25 2.83
N LYS A 452 18.69 -9.36 3.74
CA LYS A 452 18.53 -7.91 3.50
C LYS A 452 19.81 -7.15 3.90
N GLY A 453 19.82 -5.84 3.65
CA GLY A 453 20.91 -4.92 4.02
C GLY A 453 21.73 -4.49 2.81
N ASP A 454 22.89 -3.89 3.05
CA ASP A 454 23.75 -3.33 2.00
C ASP A 454 24.35 -4.40 1.07
N GLU A 455 24.51 -5.60 1.60
CA GLU A 455 24.95 -6.79 0.88
C GLU A 455 23.81 -7.83 0.82
N PRO A 456 22.73 -7.55 0.06
CA PRO A 456 21.62 -8.48 0.00
C PRO A 456 22.07 -9.77 -0.70
N LYS A 457 21.56 -10.91 -0.22
CA LYS A 457 21.88 -12.22 -0.79
C LYS A 457 20.68 -12.74 -1.54
N PHE A 458 20.87 -13.19 -2.77
CA PHE A 458 19.81 -13.73 -3.60
C PHE A 458 20.05 -15.20 -3.93
N ALA A 459 18.98 -15.95 -4.13
CA ALA A 459 19.06 -17.33 -4.61
C ALA A 459 17.87 -17.65 -5.53
N GLN A 460 18.13 -18.36 -6.62
CA GLN A 460 17.10 -18.72 -7.60
C GLN A 460 16.58 -20.14 -7.35
N ILE A 461 15.27 -20.33 -7.36
CA ILE A 461 14.65 -21.65 -7.25
C ILE A 461 14.95 -22.47 -8.51
N CYS A 462 15.73 -23.54 -8.36
CA CYS A 462 15.99 -24.51 -9.43
C CYS A 462 14.99 -25.65 -9.44
N ASN A 463 14.53 -26.09 -8.27
CA ASN A 463 13.61 -27.22 -8.15
C ASN A 463 12.80 -27.12 -6.86
N ILE A 464 11.57 -27.63 -6.88
CA ILE A 464 10.67 -27.69 -5.72
C ILE A 464 10.37 -29.16 -5.47
N VAL A 465 10.71 -29.65 -4.29
CA VAL A 465 10.66 -31.07 -3.96
C VAL A 465 9.85 -31.28 -2.69
N SER A 466 9.07 -32.36 -2.60
CA SER A 466 8.28 -32.67 -1.42
C SER A 466 8.26 -34.14 -1.03
N ALA A 467 8.05 -34.38 0.27
CA ALA A 467 7.82 -35.69 0.86
C ALA A 467 6.99 -35.56 2.15
N GLN A 468 5.96 -36.39 2.33
CA GLN A 468 5.10 -36.39 3.54
C GLN A 468 4.59 -34.98 3.96
N ASN A 469 4.13 -34.18 3.00
CA ASN A 469 3.68 -32.78 3.14
C ASN A 469 4.77 -31.74 3.46
N GLU A 470 6.02 -32.15 3.63
CA GLU A 470 7.16 -31.24 3.73
C GLU A 470 7.55 -30.75 2.34
N VAL A 471 7.78 -29.45 2.19
CA VAL A 471 8.24 -28.81 0.95
C VAL A 471 9.64 -28.26 1.15
N VAL A 472 10.51 -28.54 0.19
CA VAL A 472 11.90 -28.10 0.18
C VAL A 472 12.21 -27.44 -1.17
N LEU A 473 12.89 -26.29 -1.11
CA LEU A 473 13.33 -25.51 -2.26
C LEU A 473 14.82 -25.80 -2.49
N LEU A 474 15.15 -26.33 -3.67
CA LEU A 474 16.54 -26.40 -4.13
C LEU A 474 16.87 -25.09 -4.84
N LEU A 475 17.85 -24.38 -4.31
CA LEU A 475 18.23 -23.05 -4.76
C LEU A 475 19.64 -23.06 -5.38
N GLU A 476 19.86 -22.18 -6.36
CA GLU A 476 21.18 -21.79 -6.86
C GLU A 476 21.51 -20.40 -6.34
N LYS A 477 22.64 -20.24 -5.65
CA LYS A 477 23.05 -18.95 -5.09
C LYS A 477 23.43 -17.98 -6.20
N LEU A 478 22.99 -16.74 -6.06
CA LEU A 478 23.33 -15.64 -6.94
C LEU A 478 24.27 -14.69 -6.19
N GLU A 479 25.42 -14.39 -6.79
CA GLU A 479 26.37 -13.40 -6.29
C GLU A 479 25.99 -12.02 -6.81
N VAL A 480 25.94 -11.02 -5.91
CA VAL A 480 25.74 -9.62 -6.28
C VAL A 480 27.05 -9.06 -6.82
N VAL A 481 27.04 -8.62 -8.07
CA VAL A 481 28.18 -8.00 -8.73
C VAL A 481 28.24 -6.50 -8.41
N GLU A 482 27.08 -5.83 -8.48
CA GLU A 482 26.95 -4.39 -8.21
C GLU A 482 25.46 -4.02 -8.06
N PHE A 483 25.19 -2.90 -7.39
CA PHE A 483 23.91 -2.20 -7.49
C PHE A 483 24.03 -1.06 -8.51
N ARG A 484 23.20 -1.10 -9.56
CA ARG A 484 23.18 -0.04 -10.58
C ARG A 484 22.03 0.92 -10.30
N ARG A 485 22.31 2.04 -9.63
CA ARG A 485 21.31 3.06 -9.29
C ARG A 485 20.50 3.55 -10.48
N HIS A 486 21.15 3.82 -11.62
CA HIS A 486 20.49 4.28 -12.85
C HIS A 486 19.44 3.29 -13.38
N ARG A 487 19.66 2.00 -13.14
CA ARG A 487 18.75 0.89 -13.45
C ARG A 487 17.80 0.57 -12.29
N PHE A 488 18.10 1.07 -11.10
CA PHE A 488 17.52 0.66 -9.83
C PHE A 488 17.43 -0.88 -9.69
N ALA A 489 18.52 -1.58 -9.97
CA ALA A 489 18.58 -3.04 -9.98
C ALA A 489 19.94 -3.57 -9.56
N PHE A 490 19.96 -4.75 -8.95
CA PHE A 490 21.17 -5.50 -8.64
C PHE A 490 21.58 -6.32 -9.86
N LYS A 491 22.82 -6.16 -10.31
CA LYS A 491 23.43 -7.09 -11.25
C LYS A 491 23.88 -8.32 -10.47
N VAL A 492 23.48 -9.49 -10.91
CA VAL A 492 23.82 -10.76 -10.25
C VAL A 492 24.40 -11.78 -11.23
N ALA A 493 25.23 -12.67 -10.70
CA ALA A 493 25.83 -13.78 -11.44
C ALA A 493 25.48 -15.12 -10.76
N LYS A 494 25.27 -16.16 -11.57
CA LYS A 494 25.09 -17.53 -11.07
C LYS A 494 26.43 -18.07 -10.59
N THR A 495 26.47 -18.54 -9.35
CA THR A 495 27.68 -19.11 -8.74
C THR A 495 27.88 -20.59 -9.08
N GLY A 496 26.80 -21.29 -9.48
CA GLY A 496 26.74 -22.75 -9.58
C GLY A 496 26.65 -23.46 -8.22
N GLU A 497 26.80 -22.73 -7.10
CA GLU A 497 26.64 -23.28 -5.76
C GLU A 497 25.16 -23.50 -5.45
N LYS A 498 24.82 -24.72 -4.99
CA LYS A 498 23.45 -25.08 -4.63
C LYS A 498 23.26 -25.14 -3.13
N CYS A 499 22.14 -24.61 -2.65
CA CYS A 499 21.72 -24.74 -1.26
C CYS A 499 20.25 -25.15 -1.17
N VAL A 500 19.82 -25.48 0.03
CA VAL A 500 18.45 -25.89 0.32
C VAL A 500 17.84 -24.92 1.31
N ALA A 501 16.59 -24.55 1.07
CA ALA A 501 15.78 -23.75 1.97
C ALA A 501 14.36 -24.34 2.08
N ARG A 502 13.65 -23.97 3.13
CA ARG A 502 12.22 -24.23 3.29
C ARG A 502 11.44 -22.95 2.95
N PRO A 503 10.22 -23.08 2.42
CA PRO A 503 9.31 -21.94 2.29
C PRO A 503 9.19 -21.17 3.62
N GLY A 504 9.51 -19.88 3.61
CA GLY A 504 9.53 -19.02 4.79
C GLY A 504 10.92 -18.77 5.38
N ASP A 505 11.97 -19.45 4.91
CA ASP A 505 13.36 -19.16 5.29
C ASP A 505 13.90 -17.89 4.62
N GLU A 506 13.24 -17.41 3.56
CA GLU A 506 13.59 -16.16 2.91
C GLU A 506 13.37 -14.93 3.81
N ALA A 507 14.23 -13.94 3.68
CA ALA A 507 14.16 -12.71 4.47
C ALA A 507 13.00 -11.79 4.02
N VAL A 508 12.57 -11.91 2.76
CA VAL A 508 11.44 -11.18 2.16
C VAL A 508 10.48 -12.19 1.57
N HIS A 509 9.20 -12.14 1.96
CA HIS A 509 8.18 -13.09 1.51
C HIS A 509 7.87 -13.02 0.01
N ASP A 510 8.15 -11.88 -0.62
CA ASP A 510 7.92 -11.67 -2.03
C ASP A 510 9.01 -12.31 -2.90
N SER A 511 8.61 -13.24 -3.76
CA SER A 511 9.43 -13.70 -4.88
C SER A 511 9.68 -12.57 -5.90
N LEU A 512 10.88 -12.57 -6.48
CA LEU A 512 11.33 -11.65 -7.53
C LEU A 512 11.56 -12.39 -8.85
N ASP A 513 11.63 -11.61 -9.92
CA ASP A 513 11.99 -12.09 -11.26
C ASP A 513 13.42 -11.68 -11.63
N LEU A 514 14.07 -12.48 -12.47
CA LEU A 514 15.37 -12.16 -13.07
C LEU A 514 15.18 -11.58 -14.47
N TYR A 515 15.57 -10.33 -14.67
CA TYR A 515 15.48 -9.62 -15.96
C TYR A 515 16.82 -9.66 -16.69
N PHE A 516 16.76 -9.67 -18.03
CA PHE A 516 17.94 -9.67 -18.91
C PHE A 516 18.99 -10.75 -18.57
N GLY A 517 18.56 -11.84 -17.94
CA GLY A 517 19.43 -12.95 -17.53
C GLY A 517 20.38 -12.66 -16.36
N GLY A 518 20.29 -11.50 -15.71
CA GLY A 518 21.24 -11.12 -14.65
C GLY A 518 20.90 -9.86 -13.85
N GLU A 519 19.67 -9.34 -13.93
CA GLU A 519 19.25 -8.17 -13.16
C GLU A 519 18.06 -8.51 -12.25
N VAL A 520 18.25 -8.31 -10.95
CA VAL A 520 17.18 -8.42 -9.95
C VAL A 520 16.71 -7.02 -9.62
N VAL A 521 15.46 -6.72 -9.98
CA VAL A 521 14.83 -5.45 -9.61
C VAL A 521 14.21 -5.60 -8.23
N PRO A 522 14.72 -4.90 -7.21
CA PRO A 522 14.20 -5.05 -5.87
C PRO A 522 12.74 -4.58 -5.79
N LYS A 523 12.01 -5.15 -4.84
CA LYS A 523 10.83 -4.53 -4.26
C LYS A 523 11.26 -3.77 -2.99
N CYS A 524 10.33 -3.03 -2.40
CA CYS A 524 10.56 -2.12 -1.27
C CYS A 524 11.15 -2.71 0.02
N GLU A 525 11.36 -4.02 0.10
CA GLU A 525 11.76 -4.70 1.34
C GLU A 525 13.24 -5.10 1.39
N ILE A 526 14.00 -4.83 0.33
CA ILE A 526 15.36 -5.35 0.17
C ILE A 526 16.41 -4.33 0.60
N VAL A 527 16.07 -3.03 0.54
CA VAL A 527 16.99 -1.92 0.76
C VAL A 527 16.58 -1.16 2.02
N LEU A 528 17.41 -1.19 3.05
CA LEU A 528 17.36 -0.30 4.22
C LEU A 528 18.80 0.18 4.40
N LEU A 529 19.09 1.45 4.08
CA LEU A 529 19.14 2.57 5.03
C LEU A 529 20.39 2.46 5.89
N ASP A 530 21.52 2.93 5.36
CA ASP A 530 22.59 3.50 6.17
C ASP A 530 22.12 4.80 6.84
#